data_AF-A0A820CZ76-F1
#
_entry.id   AF-A0A820CZ76-F1
#
_cell.length_a   1.000
_cell.length_b   1.000
_cell.length_c   1.000
_cell.angle_alpha   90.00
_cell.angle_beta   90.00
_cell.angle_gamma   90.00
#
_symmetry.space_group_name_H-M   'P 1'
#
loop_
_entity.id
_entity.type
_entity.pdbx_description
1 polymer ?
#
loop_
_entity_poly.entity_id
_entity_poly.type
_entity_poly.pdbx_seq_one_letter_code
_entity_poly.pdbx_strand_id
1 'polypeptide(L)' 'MSTITTVEDFSNEIFYEIFEYLYGTDIYKAFSILNSRFQQLLHCPFLQYKIRLDARLMKQNT' A
#
# COMPACT_ATOMS: atom_id res chain seq x y z
N MET A 1 -20.74 -14.27 11.89
CA MET A 1 -19.44 -14.44 11.22
C MET A 1 -19.49 -13.61 9.96
N SER A 2 -18.55 -12.69 9.76
CA SER A 2 -18.47 -11.96 8.49
C SER A 2 -17.87 -12.89 7.44
N THR A 3 -18.61 -13.13 6.36
CA THR A 3 -18.13 -13.93 5.24
C THR A 3 -17.25 -13.03 4.37
N ILE A 4 -16.00 -13.43 4.14
CA ILE A 4 -15.11 -12.75 3.20
C ILE A 4 -15.54 -13.16 1.81
N THR A 5 -16.04 -12.21 1.03
CA THR A 5 -16.55 -12.41 -0.33
C THR A 5 -15.71 -11.70 -1.37
N THR A 6 -15.04 -10.60 -0.98
CA THR A 6 -14.09 -9.88 -1.83
C THR A 6 -12.81 -9.55 -1.07
N VAL A 7 -11.78 -9.12 -1.80
CA VAL A 7 -10.51 -8.70 -1.20
C VAL A 7 -10.73 -7.51 -0.26
N GLU A 8 -11.66 -6.63 -0.59
CA GLU A 8 -12.05 -5.49 0.25
C GLU A 8 -12.65 -5.89 1.60
N ASP A 9 -13.05 -7.14 1.80
CA ASP A 9 -13.54 -7.59 3.10
C ASP A 9 -12.40 -7.84 4.11
N PHE A 10 -11.15 -7.93 3.66
CA PHE A 10 -9.99 -8.05 4.56
C PHE A 10 -9.79 -6.78 5.38
N SER A 11 -9.17 -6.92 6.55
CA SER A 11 -8.89 -5.80 7.46
C SER A 11 -7.72 -4.93 6.95
N ASN A 12 -7.58 -3.72 7.50
CA ASN A 12 -6.50 -2.81 7.09
C ASN A 12 -5.12 -3.37 7.42
N GLU A 13 -5.00 -4.14 8.51
CA GLU A 13 -3.77 -4.80 8.95
C GLU A 13 -3.21 -5.74 7.89
N ILE A 14 -4.08 -6.54 7.26
CA ILE A 14 -3.70 -7.43 6.17
C ILE A 14 -3.16 -6.64 4.97
N PHE A 15 -3.77 -5.49 4.65
CA PHE A 15 -3.27 -4.65 3.56
C PHE A 15 -1.94 -3.99 3.89
N TYR A 16 -1.73 -3.54 5.14
CA TYR A 16 -0.42 -3.04 5.56
C TYR A 16 0.66 -4.13 5.47
N GLU A 17 0.34 -5.37 5.81
CA GLU A 17 1.25 -6.51 5.63
C GLU A 17 1.55 -6.76 4.14
N ILE A 18 0.54 -6.77 3.28
CA ILE A 18 0.74 -6.89 1.81
C ILE A 18 1.63 -5.76 1.29
N PHE A 19 1.41 -4.53 1.77
CA PHE A 19 2.21 -3.37 1.38
C PHE A 19 3.68 -3.53 1.76
N GLU A 20 4.03 -4.30 2.79
CA GLU A 20 5.43 -4.57 3.15
C GLU A 20 6.19 -5.36 2.09
N TYR A 21 5.49 -6.20 1.31
CA TYR A 21 6.10 -7.02 0.26
C TYR A 21 6.22 -6.32 -1.10
N LEU A 22 5.63 -5.12 -1.24
CA LEU A 22 5.58 -4.39 -2.50
C LEU A 22 6.48 -3.14 -2.46
N TYR A 23 6.98 -2.73 -3.62
CA TYR A 23 7.64 -1.42 -3.75
C TYR A 23 6.62 -0.30 -3.65
N GLY A 24 7.01 0.83 -3.07
CA GLY A 24 6.14 1.98 -2.87
C GLY A 24 5.43 2.47 -4.14
N THR A 25 6.11 2.41 -5.29
CA THR A 25 5.52 2.78 -6.59
C THR A 25 4.43 1.82 -7.04
N ASP A 26 4.60 0.52 -6.78
CA ASP A 26 3.65 -0.51 -7.21
C ASP A 26 2.40 -0.46 -6.34
N ILE A 27 2.57 -0.17 -5.05
CA ILE A 27 1.46 0.05 -4.11
C ILE A 27 0.59 1.23 -4.59
N TYR A 28 1.20 2.36 -4.92
CA TYR A 28 0.44 3.51 -5.44
C TYR A 28 -0.30 3.18 -6.73
N LYS A 29 0.36 2.52 -7.69
CA LYS A 29 -0.26 2.16 -8.98
C LYS A 29 -1.46 1.22 -8.80
N ALA A 30 -1.31 0.20 -7.94
CA ALA A 30 -2.34 -0.81 -7.76
C ALA A 30 -3.53 -0.31 -6.92
N PHE A 31 -3.30 0.50 -5.88
CA PHE A 31 -4.33 0.78 -4.87
C PHE A 31 -4.93 2.21 -4.93
N SER A 32 -4.35 3.15 -5.69
CA SER A 32 -4.80 4.56 -5.69
C SER A 32 -6.15 4.83 -6.35
N ILE A 33 -6.61 3.92 -7.21
CA ILE A 33 -7.84 4.08 -8.01
C ILE A 33 -8.93 3.06 -7.65
N LEU A 34 -8.73 2.22 -6.64
CA LEU A 34 -9.67 1.16 -6.30
C LEU A 34 -10.94 1.71 -5.62
N ASN A 35 -10.78 2.34 -4.46
CA ASN A 35 -11.86 2.99 -3.74
C ASN A 35 -11.30 3.95 -2.67
N SER A 36 -12.20 4.69 -2.01
CA SER A 36 -11.85 5.69 -1.01
C SER A 36 -11.12 5.09 0.21
N ARG A 37 -11.42 3.84 0.60
CA ARG A 37 -10.71 3.16 1.69
C ARG A 37 -9.24 2.96 1.34
N PHE A 38 -8.93 2.44 0.16
CA PHE A 38 -7.54 2.26 -0.25
C PHE A 38 -6.80 3.58 -0.44
N GLN A 39 -7.48 4.61 -0.94
CA GLN A 39 -6.91 5.96 -0.97
C GLN A 39 -6.51 6.43 0.44
N GLN A 40 -7.35 6.21 1.45
CA GLN A 40 -7.02 6.54 2.84
C GLN A 40 -5.83 5.72 3.37
N LEU A 41 -5.75 4.43 3.04
CA LEU A 41 -4.61 3.58 3.43
C LEU A 41 -3.28 4.09 2.84
N LEU A 42 -3.31 4.65 1.64
CA LEU A 42 -2.12 5.25 1.01
C LEU A 42 -1.63 6.53 1.72
N HIS A 43 -2.50 7.20 2.47
CA HIS A 43 -2.13 8.36 3.28
C HIS A 43 -1.49 7.98 4.63
N CYS A 44 -1.33 6.70 4.92
CA CYS A 44 -0.61 6.23 6.11
C CYS A 44 0.83 6.78 6.13
N PRO A 45 1.28 7.44 7.20
CA PRO A 45 2.62 8.02 7.30
C PRO A 45 3.74 6.98 7.06
N PHE A 46 3.53 5.75 7.53
CA PHE A 46 4.47 4.65 7.35
C PHE A 46 4.68 4.32 5.87
N LEU A 47 3.59 4.24 5.10
CA LEU A 47 3.67 3.94 3.68
C LEU A 47 4.34 5.08 2.91
N GLN A 48 3.98 6.33 3.21
CA GLN A 48 4.63 7.50 2.60
C GLN A 48 6.14 7.53 2.86
N TYR A 49 6.57 7.13 4.07
CA TYR A 49 7.98 7.00 4.39
C TYR A 49 8.66 5.92 3.54
N LYS A 50 8.06 4.72 3.45
CA LYS A 50 8.56 3.63 2.62
C LYS A 50 8.75 4.03 1.15
N ILE A 51 7.73 4.66 0.56
CA ILE A 51 7.79 5.15 -0.83
C ILE A 51 8.95 6.15 -1.03
N ARG A 52 9.15 7.07 -0.08
CA ARG A 52 10.26 8.02 -0.13
C ARG A 52 11.62 7.33 0.01
N LEU A 53 11.71 6.28 0.83
CA LEU A 53 12.93 5.51 1.01
C LEU A 53 13.27 4.73 -0.25
N ASP A 54 12.31 4.01 -0.83
CA ASP A 54 12.48 3.26 -2.09
C ASP A 54 12.98 4.18 -3.22
N ALA A 55 12.36 5.36 -3.35
CA ALA A 55 12.76 6.36 -4.35
C ALA A 55 14.19 6.87 -4.15
N ARG A 56 14.70 6.89 -2.91
CA ARG A 56 16.11 7.26 -2.63
C ARG A 56 17.07 6.13 -2.94
N LEU A 57 16.72 4.90 -2.59
CA LEU A 57 17.54 3.72 -2.86
C LEU A 57 17.71 3.48 -4.37
N MET A 58 16.65 3.69 -5.16
CA MET A 58 16.75 3.61 -6.62
C MET A 58 17.69 4.67 -7.21
N LYS A 59 17.70 5.89 -6.66
CA LYS A 59 18.57 6.98 -7.13
C LYS A 59 20.05 6.82 -6.78
N GLN A 60 20.39 6.00 -5.79
CA GLN A 60 21.78 5.74 -5.42
C GLN A 60 22.44 4.65 -6.28
N ASN A 61 21.63 3.88 -7.01
CA ASN A 61 22.08 2.78 -7.88
C ASN A 61 22.09 3.16 -9.37
N THR A 62 21.88 4.45 -9.70
CA THR A 62 21.91 4.98 -11.08
C THR A 62 23.01 6.03 -11.18
#